data_AF-A0A522QPB5-F1
#
_entry.id   AF-A0A522QPB5-F1
#
_cell.length_a   1.000
_cell.length_b   1.000
_cell.length_c   1.000
_cell.angle_alpha   90.00
_cell.angle_beta   90.00
_cell.angle_gamma   90.00
#
_symmetry.space_group_name_H-M   'P 1'
#
loop_
_entity.id
_entity.type
_entity.pdbx_description
1 polymer ?
#
loop_
_entity_poly.entity_id
_entity_poly.type
_entity_poly.pdbx_seq_one_letter_code
_entity_poly.pdbx_strand_id
1 'polypeptide(L)'
;MRACRVHEEAHSGSMMRSYLFVPADSERKLAKGSESGADALILDLEDSVAEARRPLARDSARAYIEAARGGPQLYVRINALASGAALDDLAVVMRARPHGIMLPKCVPNDVRTLDAYLSAFEAAGGHPAGATQIVAIATETPASLFALHDYRGASARLEALTWGAEDLAAALGSENRLADGTYGDVFRLARSLCVVAAGAAEVAAIDTVFTDFKDERGL
;
A
#
# COMPACT_ATOMS: atom_id res chain seq x y z
N MET A 1 -28.37 33.98 4.44
CA MET A 1 -28.31 32.65 5.08
C MET A 1 -28.16 31.64 3.95
N ARG A 2 -27.02 30.94 3.82
CA ARG A 2 -26.84 29.90 2.78
C ARG A 2 -26.69 28.56 3.48
N ALA A 3 -27.60 27.64 3.19
CA ALA A 3 -27.44 26.23 3.54
C ALA A 3 -26.54 25.57 2.48
N CYS A 4 -25.56 24.79 2.94
CA CYS A 4 -24.70 23.97 2.07
C CYS A 4 -25.23 22.55 2.12
N ARG A 5 -25.71 22.01 0.99
CA ARG A 5 -25.83 20.56 0.81
C ARG A 5 -24.52 20.07 0.20
N VAL A 6 -23.86 19.16 0.88
CA VAL A 6 -22.75 18.39 0.31
C VAL A 6 -23.32 17.33 -0.61
N HIS A 7 -22.72 17.20 -1.79
CA HIS A 7 -23.00 16.12 -2.73
C HIS A 7 -22.54 14.80 -2.10
N GLU A 8 -23.47 13.86 -1.97
CA GLU A 8 -23.17 12.48 -1.59
C GLU A 8 -23.13 11.66 -2.88
N GLU A 9 -21.98 11.65 -3.56
CA GLU A 9 -21.69 10.66 -4.59
C GLU A 9 -20.99 9.48 -3.90
N ALA A 10 -21.79 8.49 -3.52
CA ALA A 10 -21.29 7.21 -3.05
C ALA A 10 -20.55 6.51 -4.20
N HIS A 11 -19.24 6.37 -4.10
CA HIS A 11 -18.49 5.40 -4.89
C HIS A 11 -19.06 4.00 -4.58
N SER A 12 -19.68 3.39 -5.58
CA SER A 12 -20.27 2.04 -5.53
C SER A 12 -19.18 0.94 -5.57
N GLY A 13 -18.28 0.98 -4.59
CA GLY A 13 -17.38 -0.10 -4.23
C GLY A 13 -17.43 -0.24 -2.71
N SER A 14 -17.50 -1.47 -2.19
CA SER A 14 -17.44 -1.69 -0.74
C SER A 14 -16.17 -1.03 -0.20
N MET A 15 -16.31 0.04 0.59
CA MET A 15 -15.14 0.72 1.18
C MET A 15 -14.36 -0.27 2.02
N MET A 16 -13.08 -0.47 1.70
CA MET A 16 -12.15 -1.24 2.54
C MET A 16 -11.85 -0.41 3.79
N ARG A 17 -12.16 -0.98 4.95
CA ARG A 17 -11.98 -0.32 6.26
C ARG A 17 -10.74 -0.81 6.98
N SER A 18 -10.22 -1.98 6.60
CA SER A 18 -9.10 -2.63 7.27
C SER A 18 -8.14 -3.28 6.28
N TYR A 19 -6.85 -2.97 6.46
CA TYR A 19 -5.73 -3.54 5.73
C TYR A 19 -4.81 -4.22 6.74
N LEU A 20 -4.55 -5.51 6.57
CA LEU A 20 -3.66 -6.25 7.46
C LEU A 20 -2.36 -6.63 6.73
N PHE A 21 -1.23 -6.15 7.26
CA PHE A 21 0.09 -6.56 6.79
C PHE A 21 0.44 -7.96 7.29
N VAL A 22 0.91 -8.80 6.37
CA VAL A 22 1.32 -10.18 6.64
C VAL A 22 2.65 -10.45 5.95
N PRO A 23 3.73 -10.79 6.70
CA PRO A 23 5.00 -11.19 6.09
C PRO A 23 4.80 -12.40 5.19
N ALA A 24 5.16 -12.27 3.92
CA ALA A 24 4.92 -13.32 2.93
C ALA A 24 5.80 -14.56 3.12
N ASP A 25 6.89 -14.47 3.89
CA ASP A 25 7.80 -15.57 4.19
C ASP A 25 7.33 -16.47 5.36
N SER A 26 6.12 -16.26 5.88
CA SER A 26 5.57 -16.93 7.05
C SER A 26 4.21 -17.58 6.76
N GLU A 27 4.23 -18.85 6.35
CA GLU A 27 3.02 -19.65 6.08
C GLU A 27 2.01 -19.61 7.24
N ARG A 28 2.50 -19.69 8.48
CA ARG A 28 1.66 -19.61 9.68
C ARG A 28 0.91 -18.28 9.79
N LYS A 29 1.56 -17.15 9.45
CA LYS A 29 0.90 -15.83 9.50
C LYS A 29 -0.04 -15.65 8.32
N LEU A 30 0.31 -16.15 7.13
CA LEU A 30 -0.55 -16.17 5.95
C LEU A 30 -1.86 -16.91 6.21
N ALA A 31 -1.79 -18.13 6.77
CA ALA A 31 -2.97 -18.92 7.13
C ALA A 31 -3.91 -18.14 8.08
N LYS A 32 -3.34 -17.49 9.11
CA LYS A 32 -4.11 -16.66 10.05
C LYS A 32 -4.68 -15.38 9.41
N GLY A 33 -4.01 -14.83 8.40
CA GLY A 33 -4.47 -13.63 7.69
C GLY A 33 -5.85 -13.84 7.08
N SER A 34 -6.10 -15.00 6.47
CA SER A 34 -7.40 -15.36 5.90
C SER A 34 -8.54 -15.41 6.94
N GLU A 35 -8.22 -15.69 8.20
CA GLU A 35 -9.18 -15.82 9.30
C GLU A 35 -9.41 -14.49 10.05
N SER A 36 -8.68 -13.44 9.71
CA SER A 36 -8.68 -12.16 10.45
C SER A 36 -9.97 -11.34 10.32
N GLY A 37 -10.76 -11.57 9.28
CA GLY A 37 -11.91 -10.73 8.94
C GLY A 37 -11.54 -9.35 8.38
N ALA A 38 -10.26 -9.11 8.03
CA ALA A 38 -9.84 -7.91 7.35
C ALA A 38 -10.50 -7.79 5.96
N ASP A 39 -10.73 -6.56 5.49
CA ASP A 39 -11.27 -6.32 4.15
C ASP A 39 -10.16 -6.54 3.07
N ALA A 40 -8.90 -6.27 3.44
CA ALA A 40 -7.72 -6.49 2.60
C ALA A 40 -6.52 -7.09 3.38
N LEU A 41 -5.75 -7.95 2.71
CA LEU A 41 -4.45 -8.44 3.19
C LEU A 41 -3.33 -7.90 2.31
N ILE A 42 -2.28 -7.39 2.94
CA ILE A 42 -1.06 -6.94 2.27
C ILE A 42 0.03 -7.98 2.54
N LEU A 43 0.33 -8.78 1.52
CA LEU A 43 1.42 -9.75 1.55
C LEU A 43 2.73 -8.99 1.37
N ASP A 44 3.53 -8.91 2.43
CA ASP A 44 4.69 -8.03 2.46
C ASP A 44 5.96 -8.77 2.02
N LEU A 45 6.64 -8.21 1.00
CA LEU A 45 7.93 -8.67 0.47
C LEU A 45 9.08 -7.72 0.82
N GLU A 46 8.79 -6.61 1.49
CA GLU A 46 9.74 -5.56 1.80
C GLU A 46 10.23 -5.70 3.26
N ASP A 47 9.91 -4.76 4.15
CA ASP A 47 10.62 -4.60 5.42
C ASP A 47 10.42 -5.76 6.41
N SER A 48 9.33 -6.53 6.29
CA SER A 48 9.14 -7.72 7.14
C SER A 48 9.88 -8.96 6.67
N VAL A 49 10.58 -8.91 5.53
CA VAL A 49 11.27 -10.04 4.91
C VAL A 49 12.76 -9.76 4.79
N ALA A 50 13.56 -10.60 5.44
CA ALA A 50 15.01 -10.56 5.27
C ALA A 50 15.40 -10.82 3.81
N GLU A 51 16.41 -10.10 3.30
CA GLU A 51 16.82 -10.16 1.88
C GLU A 51 17.02 -11.59 1.37
N ALA A 52 17.71 -12.43 2.15
CA ALA A 52 17.97 -13.83 1.82
C ALA A 52 16.70 -14.70 1.71
N ARG A 53 15.58 -14.26 2.29
CA ARG A 53 14.28 -14.94 2.25
C ARG A 53 13.34 -14.39 1.18
N ARG A 54 13.70 -13.30 0.47
CA ARG A 54 12.84 -12.71 -0.57
C ARG A 54 12.41 -13.70 -1.66
N PRO A 55 13.28 -14.58 -2.20
CA PRO A 55 12.83 -15.57 -3.18
C PRO A 55 11.72 -16.48 -2.64
N LEU A 56 11.89 -17.00 -1.42
CA LEU A 56 10.87 -17.80 -0.73
C LEU A 56 9.58 -17.01 -0.49
N ALA A 57 9.70 -15.75 -0.07
CA ALA A 57 8.57 -14.87 0.20
C ALA A 57 7.73 -14.62 -1.06
N ARG A 58 8.38 -14.38 -2.21
CA ARG A 58 7.71 -14.21 -3.51
C ARG A 58 6.92 -15.45 -3.90
N ASP A 59 7.54 -16.62 -3.80
CA ASP A 59 6.89 -17.89 -4.12
C ASP A 59 5.72 -18.19 -3.18
N SER A 60 5.88 -17.87 -1.89
CA SER A 60 4.84 -18.03 -0.88
C SER A 60 3.65 -17.08 -1.11
N ALA A 61 3.92 -15.81 -1.45
CA ALA A 61 2.88 -14.85 -1.82
C ALA A 61 2.11 -15.32 -3.06
N ARG A 62 2.82 -15.76 -4.11
CA ARG A 62 2.22 -16.30 -5.34
C ARG A 62 1.34 -17.50 -5.02
N ALA A 63 1.86 -18.49 -4.30
CA ALA A 63 1.12 -19.70 -3.94
C ALA A 63 -0.12 -19.38 -3.10
N TYR A 64 -0.02 -18.43 -2.16
CA TYR A 64 -1.14 -18.01 -1.33
C TYR A 64 -2.26 -17.37 -2.16
N ILE A 65 -1.92 -16.47 -3.09
CA ILE A 65 -2.90 -15.82 -3.99
C ILE A 65 -3.56 -16.87 -4.90
N GLU A 66 -2.79 -17.81 -5.48
CA GLU A 66 -3.32 -18.89 -6.33
C GLU A 66 -4.26 -19.86 -5.56
N ALA A 67 -3.98 -20.08 -4.27
CA ALA A 67 -4.76 -20.95 -3.41
C ALA A 67 -6.04 -20.29 -2.86
N ALA A 68 -6.13 -18.96 -2.86
CA ALA A 68 -7.27 -18.24 -2.31
C ALA A 68 -8.59 -18.59 -3.02
N ARG A 69 -9.67 -18.73 -2.24
CA ARG A 69 -11.02 -19.06 -2.73
C ARG A 69 -12.02 -18.08 -2.12
N GLY A 70 -11.98 -16.84 -2.61
CA GLY A 70 -12.67 -15.71 -1.98
C GLY A 70 -11.94 -15.22 -0.72
N GLY A 71 -12.61 -14.37 0.06
CA GLY A 71 -12.03 -13.73 1.24
C GLY A 71 -11.58 -12.29 0.95
N PRO A 72 -10.60 -11.76 1.69
CA PRO A 72 -10.13 -10.39 1.56
C PRO A 72 -9.52 -10.11 0.18
N GLN A 73 -9.49 -8.82 -0.20
CA GLN A 73 -8.69 -8.41 -1.36
C GLN A 73 -7.20 -8.60 -1.05
N LEU A 74 -6.46 -9.19 -1.99
CA LEU A 74 -5.06 -9.54 -1.79
C LEU A 74 -4.15 -8.54 -2.50
N TYR A 75 -3.45 -7.74 -1.71
CA TYR A 75 -2.40 -6.84 -2.16
C TYR A 75 -1.04 -7.46 -1.90
N VAL A 76 -0.06 -7.07 -2.71
CA VAL A 76 1.35 -7.38 -2.42
C VAL A 76 2.10 -6.06 -2.24
N ARG A 77 2.74 -5.86 -1.08
CA ARG A 77 3.73 -4.79 -0.94
C ARG A 77 5.05 -5.29 -1.51
N ILE A 78 5.42 -4.76 -2.67
CA ILE A 78 6.70 -5.05 -3.33
C ILE A 78 7.80 -4.21 -2.70
N ASN A 79 9.05 -4.55 -3.00
CA ASN A 79 10.17 -3.67 -2.68
C ASN A 79 10.11 -2.39 -3.52
N ALA A 80 10.67 -1.29 -3.00
CA ALA A 80 10.75 -0.01 -3.72
C ALA A 80 11.37 -0.16 -5.12
N LEU A 81 10.91 0.61 -6.12
CA LEU A 81 11.43 0.52 -7.49
C LEU A 81 12.95 0.75 -7.57
N ALA A 82 13.48 1.64 -6.73
CA ALA A 82 14.91 1.94 -6.67
C ALA A 82 15.78 0.83 -6.03
N SER A 83 15.17 -0.19 -5.41
CA SER A 83 15.91 -1.26 -4.70
C SER A 83 16.56 -2.30 -5.61
N GLY A 84 16.17 -2.35 -6.89
CA GLY A 84 16.55 -3.42 -7.81
C GLY A 84 15.77 -4.74 -7.63
N ALA A 85 15.00 -4.90 -6.54
CA ALA A 85 14.24 -6.13 -6.26
C ALA A 85 12.79 -6.10 -6.79
N ALA A 86 12.25 -4.91 -7.09
CA ALA A 86 10.85 -4.73 -7.47
C ALA A 86 10.42 -5.53 -8.71
N LEU A 87 11.25 -5.57 -9.75
CA LEU A 87 10.92 -6.33 -10.97
C LEU A 87 10.91 -7.83 -10.74
N ASP A 88 11.80 -8.34 -9.88
CA ASP A 88 11.79 -9.75 -9.48
C ASP A 88 10.53 -10.09 -8.66
N ASP A 89 10.10 -9.17 -7.78
CA ASP A 89 8.85 -9.32 -7.05
C ASP A 89 7.67 -9.43 -8.03
N LEU A 90 7.54 -8.44 -8.93
CA LEU A 90 6.48 -8.39 -9.95
C LEU A 90 6.48 -9.61 -10.87
N ALA A 91 7.66 -10.05 -11.33
CA ALA A 91 7.80 -11.20 -12.23
C ALA A 91 7.21 -12.50 -11.65
N VAL A 92 7.21 -12.63 -10.32
CA VAL A 92 6.64 -13.78 -9.63
C VAL A 92 5.17 -13.54 -9.30
N VAL A 93 4.85 -12.43 -8.62
CA VAL A 93 3.52 -12.24 -8.03
C VAL A 93 2.45 -11.94 -9.06
N MET A 94 2.80 -11.28 -10.18
CA MET A 94 1.82 -10.95 -11.22
C MET A 94 1.25 -12.21 -11.89
N ARG A 95 1.96 -13.35 -11.84
CA ARG A 95 1.45 -14.64 -12.33
C ARG A 95 0.22 -15.13 -11.57
N ALA A 96 0.08 -14.72 -10.31
CA ALA A 96 -1.06 -15.09 -9.46
C ALA A 96 -2.23 -14.11 -9.56
N ARG A 97 -2.08 -12.96 -10.23
CA ARG A 97 -3.10 -11.91 -10.38
C ARG A 97 -3.59 -11.36 -9.02
N PRO A 98 -2.70 -10.71 -8.23
CA PRO A 98 -3.15 -10.01 -7.03
C PRO A 98 -4.20 -8.95 -7.39
N HIS A 99 -5.02 -8.58 -6.41
CA HIS A 99 -5.96 -7.48 -6.55
C HIS A 99 -5.22 -6.16 -6.84
N GLY A 100 -4.14 -5.91 -6.10
CA GLY A 100 -3.32 -4.73 -6.29
C GLY A 100 -1.89 -4.87 -5.80
N ILE A 101 -1.07 -3.89 -6.17
CA ILE A 101 0.29 -3.73 -5.68
C ILE A 101 0.34 -2.51 -4.77
N MET A 102 0.90 -2.69 -3.58
CA MET A 102 1.27 -1.58 -2.71
C MET A 102 2.72 -1.19 -3.02
N LEU A 103 2.91 0.08 -3.40
CA LEU A 103 4.19 0.63 -3.83
C LEU A 103 4.79 1.51 -2.73
N PRO A 104 5.88 1.07 -2.07
CA PRO A 104 6.59 1.89 -1.10
C PRO A 104 7.57 2.86 -1.79
N LYS A 105 8.03 3.82 -1.00
CA LYS A 105 9.13 4.79 -1.23
C LYS A 105 8.97 5.56 -2.53
N CYS A 106 7.73 5.95 -2.84
CA CYS A 106 7.36 6.39 -4.18
C CYS A 106 6.99 7.87 -4.27
N VAL A 107 7.14 8.41 -5.47
CA VAL A 107 6.55 9.67 -5.93
C VAL A 107 5.64 9.39 -7.14
N PRO A 108 4.85 10.36 -7.66
CA PRO A 108 3.90 10.11 -8.75
C PRO A 108 4.50 9.52 -10.03
N ASN A 109 5.75 9.85 -10.34
CA ASN A 109 6.42 9.25 -11.49
C ASN A 109 6.67 7.74 -11.31
N ASP A 110 6.92 7.28 -10.09
CA ASP A 110 7.09 5.85 -9.81
C ASP A 110 5.77 5.08 -9.99
N VAL A 111 4.63 5.72 -9.69
CA VAL A 111 3.30 5.15 -9.98
C VAL A 111 3.11 4.98 -11.49
N ARG A 112 3.51 5.97 -12.29
CA ARG A 112 3.51 5.87 -13.77
C ARG A 112 4.43 4.75 -14.27
N THR A 113 5.61 4.61 -13.68
CA THR A 113 6.53 3.52 -14.00
C THR A 113 5.95 2.16 -13.64
N LEU A 114 5.35 2.02 -12.45
CA LEU A 114 4.69 0.79 -12.03
C LEU A 114 3.51 0.44 -12.96
N ASP A 115 2.69 1.42 -13.35
CA ASP A 115 1.60 1.23 -14.30
C ASP A 115 2.07 0.60 -15.63
N ALA A 116 3.19 1.08 -16.16
CA ALA A 116 3.79 0.52 -17.37
C ALA A 116 4.27 -0.93 -17.16
N TYR A 117 4.90 -1.23 -16.01
CA TYR A 117 5.32 -2.59 -15.68
C TYR A 117 4.12 -3.53 -15.53
N LEU A 118 3.08 -3.12 -14.80
CA LEU A 118 1.87 -3.91 -14.61
C LEU A 118 1.19 -4.20 -15.95
N SER A 119 1.09 -3.20 -16.82
CA SER A 119 0.51 -3.38 -18.16
C SER A 119 1.29 -4.40 -19.00
N ALA A 120 2.63 -4.39 -18.92
CA ALA A 120 3.47 -5.39 -19.59
C ALA A 120 3.28 -6.81 -19.01
N PHE A 121 3.22 -6.95 -17.69
CA PHE A 121 3.00 -8.25 -17.04
C PHE A 121 1.59 -8.80 -17.27
N GLU A 122 0.57 -7.95 -17.25
CA GLU A 122 -0.80 -8.33 -17.59
C GLU A 122 -0.89 -8.81 -19.04
N ALA A 123 -0.31 -8.08 -19.99
CA ALA A 123 -0.28 -8.49 -21.38
C ALA A 123 0.46 -9.84 -21.57
N ALA A 124 1.62 -10.01 -20.94
CA ALA A 124 2.39 -11.25 -21.00
C ALA A 124 1.66 -12.45 -20.36
N GLY A 125 0.87 -12.20 -19.31
CA GLY A 125 0.05 -13.21 -18.62
C GLY A 125 -1.32 -13.46 -19.23
N GLY A 126 -1.73 -12.68 -20.25
CA GLY A 126 -3.08 -12.74 -20.81
C GLY A 126 -4.17 -12.25 -19.84
N HIS A 127 -3.82 -11.35 -18.92
CA HIS A 127 -4.76 -10.76 -17.97
C HIS A 127 -5.45 -9.54 -18.58
N PRO A 128 -6.68 -9.19 -18.14
CA PRO A 128 -7.33 -7.96 -18.58
C PRO A 128 -6.46 -6.74 -18.27
N ALA A 129 -6.34 -5.83 -19.23
CA ALA A 129 -5.60 -4.59 -19.03
C ALA A 129 -6.28 -3.75 -17.94
N GLY A 130 -5.49 -3.23 -17.00
CA GLY A 130 -6.01 -2.40 -15.91
C GLY A 130 -6.54 -3.20 -14.71
N ALA A 131 -6.39 -4.53 -14.70
CA ALA A 131 -6.98 -5.38 -13.66
C ALA A 131 -6.33 -5.17 -12.28
N THR A 132 -5.00 -5.06 -12.23
CA THR A 132 -4.26 -4.89 -10.98
C THR A 132 -4.20 -3.41 -10.58
N GLN A 133 -4.70 -3.11 -9.37
CA GLN A 133 -4.74 -1.77 -8.79
C GLN A 133 -3.41 -1.37 -8.13
N ILE A 134 -3.26 -0.09 -7.79
CA ILE A 134 -2.08 0.48 -7.13
C ILE A 134 -2.49 1.23 -5.86
N VAL A 135 -1.90 0.85 -4.73
CA VAL A 135 -1.87 1.67 -3.51
C VAL A 135 -0.48 2.27 -3.38
N ALA A 136 -0.38 3.60 -3.29
CA ALA A 136 0.90 4.28 -3.16
C ALA A 136 1.14 4.70 -1.71
N ILE A 137 2.29 4.34 -1.13
CA ILE A 137 2.73 4.94 0.13
C ILE A 137 3.41 6.27 -0.21
N ALA A 138 2.61 7.33 -0.15
CA ALA A 138 2.88 8.62 -0.77
C ALA A 138 3.61 9.61 0.14
N THR A 139 3.62 9.38 1.45
CA THR A 139 4.39 10.22 2.40
C THR A 139 5.17 9.35 3.38
N GLU A 140 6.26 8.75 2.91
CA GLU A 140 7.17 7.95 3.73
C GLU A 140 8.66 8.29 3.50
N THR A 141 8.95 9.22 2.58
CA THR A 141 10.29 9.81 2.41
C THR A 141 10.19 11.33 2.40
N PRO A 142 11.23 12.09 2.81
CA PRO A 142 11.18 13.55 2.80
C PRO A 142 10.85 14.14 1.41
N ALA A 143 11.39 13.55 0.35
CA ALA A 143 11.14 13.99 -1.03
C ALA A 143 9.66 13.81 -1.43
N SER A 144 9.02 12.72 -0.98
CA SER A 144 7.63 12.41 -1.34
C SER A 144 6.63 13.47 -0.87
N LEU A 145 6.87 14.13 0.27
CA LEU A 145 6.00 15.21 0.77
C LEU A 145 5.89 16.39 -0.20
N PHE A 146 6.95 16.68 -0.96
CA PHE A 146 6.95 17.78 -1.93
C PHE A 146 6.35 17.40 -3.29
N ALA A 147 6.14 16.11 -3.54
CA ALA A 147 5.63 15.57 -4.80
C ALA A 147 4.11 15.30 -4.79
N LEU A 148 3.45 15.43 -3.64
CA LEU A 148 2.05 15.03 -3.42
C LEU A 148 1.03 15.64 -4.38
N HIS A 149 1.31 16.83 -4.91
CA HIS A 149 0.41 17.56 -5.79
C HIS A 149 0.18 16.88 -7.15
N ASP A 150 1.03 15.93 -7.55
CA ASP A 150 1.05 15.35 -8.90
C ASP A 150 0.53 13.89 -8.96
N TYR A 151 -0.14 13.41 -7.89
CA TYR A 151 -0.79 12.08 -7.90
C TYR A 151 -2.07 12.03 -8.74
N ARG A 152 -2.75 13.17 -8.94
CA ARG A 152 -3.98 13.20 -9.76
C ARG A 152 -3.66 12.81 -11.19
N GLY A 153 -4.29 11.74 -11.68
CA GLY A 153 -4.07 11.22 -13.03
C GLY A 153 -2.69 10.56 -13.22
N ALA A 154 -1.98 10.21 -12.14
CA ALA A 154 -0.72 9.48 -12.24
C ALA A 154 -0.92 8.07 -12.85
N SER A 155 -2.02 7.40 -12.53
CA SER A 155 -2.46 6.18 -13.22
C SER A 155 -3.96 6.00 -12.99
N ALA A 156 -4.67 5.40 -13.95
CA ALA A 156 -6.05 4.97 -13.77
C ALA A 156 -6.19 3.79 -12.77
N ARG A 157 -5.08 3.12 -12.43
CA ARG A 157 -5.01 2.04 -11.43
C ARG A 157 -4.85 2.56 -10.00
N LEU A 158 -4.51 3.83 -9.83
CA LEU A 158 -4.28 4.39 -8.51
C LEU A 158 -5.60 4.40 -7.73
N GLU A 159 -5.73 3.55 -6.73
CA GLU A 159 -6.97 3.40 -5.95
C GLU A 159 -6.91 4.11 -4.60
N ALA A 160 -5.70 4.29 -4.06
CA ALA A 160 -5.51 4.87 -2.74
C ALA A 160 -4.10 5.42 -2.52
N LEU A 161 -4.01 6.40 -1.63
CA LEU A 161 -2.77 6.86 -1.03
C LEU A 161 -2.73 6.49 0.46
N THR A 162 -1.56 6.12 0.93
CA THR A 162 -1.25 5.93 2.35
C THR A 162 0.09 6.57 2.71
N TRP A 163 0.50 6.44 3.96
CA TRP A 163 1.72 7.05 4.48
C TRP A 163 2.46 6.13 5.46
N GLY A 164 3.76 6.38 5.63
CA GLY A 164 4.64 5.57 6.46
C GLY A 164 5.34 6.42 7.51
N ALA A 165 4.87 6.37 8.77
CA ALA A 165 5.45 7.16 9.85
C ALA A 165 6.86 6.67 10.25
N GLU A 166 7.08 5.35 10.24
CA GLU A 166 8.35 4.71 10.62
C GLU A 166 9.46 5.04 9.61
N ASP A 167 9.22 4.80 8.32
CA ASP A 167 10.18 5.10 7.25
C ASP A 167 10.50 6.59 7.16
N LEU A 168 9.48 7.46 7.31
CA LEU A 168 9.71 8.91 7.31
C LEU A 168 10.60 9.34 8.49
N ALA A 169 10.40 8.74 9.67
CA ALA A 169 11.22 9.00 10.84
C ALA A 169 12.66 8.57 10.64
N ALA A 170 12.86 7.35 10.12
CA ALA A 170 14.17 6.81 9.79
C ALA A 170 14.90 7.70 8.79
N ALA A 171 14.21 8.16 7.73
CA ALA A 171 14.79 9.02 6.70
C ALA A 171 15.12 10.44 7.20
N LEU A 172 14.37 10.97 8.17
CA LEU A 172 14.63 12.27 8.80
C LEU A 172 15.64 12.20 9.95
N GLY A 173 15.96 11.01 10.45
CA GLY A 173 16.77 10.84 11.66
C GLY A 173 16.08 11.37 12.92
N SER A 174 14.76 11.16 13.04
CA SER A 174 13.92 11.69 14.11
C SER A 174 12.99 10.63 14.71
N GLU A 175 12.48 10.86 15.92
CA GLU A 175 11.38 10.06 16.47
C GLU A 175 10.04 10.51 15.86
N ASN A 176 9.16 9.55 15.53
CA ASN A 176 7.85 9.88 14.96
C ASN A 176 6.83 10.37 16.00
N ARG A 177 7.03 10.01 17.26
CA ARG A 177 6.13 10.33 18.38
C ARG A 177 6.85 11.13 19.45
N LEU A 178 6.08 11.96 20.15
CA LEU A 178 6.49 12.65 21.36
C LEU A 178 6.41 11.71 22.57
N ALA A 179 6.92 12.14 23.72
CA ALA A 179 6.91 11.36 24.96
C ALA A 179 5.51 10.98 25.46
N ASP A 180 4.47 11.69 25.02
CA ASP A 180 3.06 11.40 25.33
C ASP A 180 2.41 10.41 24.33
N GLY A 181 3.18 9.89 23.38
CA GLY A 181 2.74 8.95 22.35
C GLY A 181 2.05 9.60 21.15
N THR A 182 1.83 10.92 21.14
CA THR A 182 1.24 11.61 19.98
C THR A 182 2.27 11.79 18.87
N TYR A 183 1.82 11.84 17.62
CA TYR A 183 2.72 12.14 16.49
C TYR A 183 3.30 13.55 16.62
N GLY A 184 4.60 13.69 16.38
CA GLY A 184 5.24 15.00 16.24
C GLY A 184 4.71 15.78 15.02
N ASP A 185 4.91 17.09 15.01
CA ASP A 185 4.28 18.00 14.03
C ASP A 185 4.55 17.62 12.57
N VAL A 186 5.77 17.17 12.26
CA VAL A 186 6.14 16.74 10.90
C VAL A 186 5.31 15.52 10.45
N PHE A 187 5.05 14.59 11.35
CA PHE A 187 4.28 13.36 11.06
C PHE A 187 2.78 13.63 11.00
N ARG A 188 2.27 14.54 11.86
CA ARG A 188 0.90 15.06 11.75
C ARG A 188 0.69 15.78 10.41
N LEU A 189 1.66 16.57 9.98
CA LEU A 189 1.65 17.24 8.69
C LEU A 189 1.66 16.22 7.55
N ALA A 190 2.56 15.24 7.57
CA ALA A 190 2.63 14.18 6.56
C ALA A 190 1.29 13.44 6.41
N ARG A 191 0.69 12.99 7.53
CA ARG A 191 -0.65 12.38 7.57
C ARG A 191 -1.71 13.28 6.96
N SER A 192 -1.74 14.56 7.36
CA SER A 192 -2.73 15.52 6.88
C SER A 192 -2.59 15.79 5.38
N LEU A 193 -1.36 15.92 4.89
CA LEU A 193 -1.07 16.09 3.47
C LEU A 193 -1.42 14.85 2.66
N CYS A 194 -1.20 13.65 3.18
CA CYS A 194 -1.63 12.40 2.53
C CYS A 194 -3.16 12.39 2.31
N VAL A 195 -3.95 12.77 3.31
CA VAL A 195 -5.42 12.86 3.19
C VAL A 195 -5.83 13.90 2.14
N VAL A 196 -5.21 15.08 2.17
CA VAL A 196 -5.49 16.14 1.18
C VAL A 196 -5.11 15.71 -0.24
N ALA A 197 -3.96 15.07 -0.40
CA ALA A 197 -3.48 14.56 -1.69
C ALA A 197 -4.38 13.47 -2.25
N ALA A 198 -4.86 12.55 -1.40
CA ALA A 198 -5.80 11.51 -1.80
C ALA A 198 -7.12 12.11 -2.29
N GLY A 199 -7.67 13.08 -1.54
CA GLY A 199 -8.86 13.82 -1.96
C GLY A 199 -8.66 14.59 -3.27
N ALA A 200 -7.49 15.22 -3.46
CA ALA A 200 -7.16 15.94 -4.70
C ALA A 200 -6.97 14.98 -5.90
N ALA A 201 -6.47 13.78 -5.65
CA ALA A 201 -6.33 12.72 -6.65
C ALA A 201 -7.62 11.93 -6.90
N GLU A 202 -8.68 12.18 -6.10
CA GLU A 202 -9.97 11.49 -6.15
C GLU A 202 -9.87 9.98 -5.86
N VAL A 203 -8.99 9.62 -4.92
CA VAL A 203 -8.71 8.24 -4.49
C VAL A 203 -8.89 8.09 -2.98
N ALA A 204 -8.93 6.85 -2.48
CA ALA A 204 -9.07 6.61 -1.05
C ALA A 204 -7.83 7.09 -0.26
N ALA A 205 -8.05 7.56 0.97
CA ALA A 205 -6.99 7.83 1.93
C ALA A 205 -6.95 6.69 2.96
N ILE A 206 -5.82 6.00 3.07
CA ILE A 206 -5.62 4.92 4.04
C ILE A 206 -4.61 5.41 5.09
N ASP A 207 -4.94 5.23 6.37
CA ASP A 207 -4.02 5.59 7.46
C ASP A 207 -2.81 4.64 7.53
N THR A 208 -1.78 5.02 8.31
CA THR A 208 -0.54 4.24 8.39
C THR A 208 -0.69 2.97 9.22
N VAL A 209 0.32 2.11 9.18
CA VAL A 209 0.38 0.90 10.02
C VAL A 209 0.40 1.28 11.50
N PHE A 210 -0.44 0.61 12.30
CA PHE A 210 -0.36 0.65 13.76
C PHE A 210 0.48 -0.53 14.25
N THR A 211 1.63 -0.24 14.84
CA THR A 211 2.65 -1.26 15.16
C THR A 211 2.49 -1.88 16.55
N ASP A 212 1.81 -1.20 17.49
CA ASP A 212 1.58 -1.72 18.84
C ASP A 212 0.31 -2.59 18.91
N PHE A 213 0.44 -3.85 18.51
CA PHE A 213 -0.67 -4.81 18.55
C PHE A 213 -1.26 -5.07 19.96
N LYS A 214 -0.67 -4.55 21.04
CA LYS A 214 -1.18 -4.69 22.42
C LYS A 214 -2.04 -3.50 22.86
N ASP A 215 -1.99 -2.39 22.14
CA ASP A 215 -2.79 -1.20 22.47
C ASP A 215 -4.09 -1.17 21.67
N GLU A 216 -5.09 -1.91 22.15
CA GLU A 216 -6.43 -1.92 21.55
C GLU A 216 -7.15 -0.57 21.61
N ARG A 217 -6.72 0.36 22.49
CA ARG A 217 -7.32 1.69 22.62
C ARG A 217 -6.72 2.70 21.64
N GLY A 218 -5.50 2.45 21.19
CA GLY A 218 -4.80 3.24 20.17
C GLY A 218 -5.11 2.81 18.72
N LEU A 219 -5.71 1.62 18.55
CA LEU A 219 -6.14 1.05 17.27
C LEU A 219 -7.50 1.60 16.79
#